data_AF-A0A8J3XNT6-F1
#
_entry.id   AF-A0A8J3XNT6-F1
#
_cell.length_a   1.000
_cell.length_b   1.000
_cell.length_c   1.000
_cell.angle_alpha   90.00
_cell.angle_beta   90.00
_cell.angle_gamma   90.00
#
_symmetry.space_group_name_H-M   'P 1'
#
loop_
_entity.id
_entity.type
_entity.pdbx_description
1 polymer ?
#
loop_
_entity_poly.entity_id
_entity_poly.type
_entity_poly.pdbx_seq_one_letter_code
_entity_poly.pdbx_strand_id
1 'polypeptide(L)' 'MLQIGYTMLCEQTPARQLVRDVVAAQEAGFAYAVISDHYFPWLEEMGHSPYA' A
#
# COMPACT_ATOMS: atom_id res chain seq x y z
N MET A 1 -5.44 -4.20 23.70
CA MET A 1 -4.20 -4.82 23.14
C MET A 1 -3.72 -3.91 22.02
N LEU A 2 -2.40 -3.73 21.87
CA LEU A 2 -1.83 -2.94 20.77
C LEU A 2 -1.87 -3.76 19.46
N GLN A 3 -2.29 -3.15 18.35
CA GLN A 3 -2.22 -3.73 17.01
C GLN A 3 -1.41 -2.80 16.10
N ILE A 4 -0.41 -3.35 15.44
CA ILE A 4 0.42 -2.63 14.47
C ILE A 4 0.05 -3.12 13.07
N GLY A 5 -0.21 -2.18 12.16
CA GLY A 5 -0.57 -2.46 10.77
C GLY A 5 0.41 -1.86 9.75
N TYR A 6 0.25 -2.25 8.49
CA TYR A 6 1.08 -1.83 7.37
C TYR A 6 0.27 -1.01 6.36
N THR A 7 0.68 0.22 6.08
CA THR A 7 0.05 1.06 5.05
C THR A 7 0.78 0.92 3.74
N MET A 8 0.05 0.57 2.69
CA MET A 8 0.52 0.44 1.32
C MET A 8 0.54 1.82 0.63
N LEU A 9 1.72 2.31 0.24
CA LEU A 9 1.88 3.58 -0.48
C LEU A 9 1.79 3.36 -2.00
N CYS A 10 0.57 3.25 -2.51
CA CYS A 10 0.29 2.91 -3.90
C CYS A 10 0.61 4.04 -4.89
N GLU A 11 0.79 5.27 -4.43
CA GLU A 11 1.13 6.44 -5.25
C GLU A 11 2.59 6.41 -5.73
N GLN A 12 3.45 5.62 -5.07
CA GLN A 12 4.89 5.55 -5.39
C GLN A 12 5.39 4.12 -5.64
N THR A 13 4.50 3.13 -5.52
CA THR A 13 4.89 1.71 -5.55
C THR A 13 4.09 0.97 -6.60
N PRO A 14 4.74 0.24 -7.54
CA PRO A 14 4.03 -0.51 -8.56
C PRO A 14 3.25 -1.69 -7.95
N ALA A 15 2.12 -2.05 -8.55
CA ALA A 15 1.19 -3.07 -8.05
C ALA A 15 1.86 -4.39 -7.62
N ARG A 16 2.79 -4.92 -8.44
CA ARG A 16 3.48 -6.19 -8.10
C ARG A 16 4.34 -6.06 -6.85
N GLN A 17 4.95 -4.89 -6.63
CA GLN A 17 5.74 -4.66 -5.44
C GLN A 17 4.84 -4.53 -4.21
N LEU A 18 3.74 -3.78 -4.31
CA LEU A 18 2.73 -3.69 -3.25
C LEU A 18 2.27 -5.07 -2.75
N VAL A 19 1.99 -6.00 -3.66
CA VAL A 19 1.61 -7.38 -3.32
C VAL A 19 2.74 -8.12 -2.60
N ARG A 20 4.00 -7.99 -3.04
CA ARG A 20 5.13 -8.61 -2.35
C ARG A 20 5.33 -8.04 -0.96
N ASP A 21 5.22 -6.73 -0.83
CA ASP A 21 5.48 -6.02 0.42
C ASP A 21 4.40 -6.34 1.46
N VAL A 22 3.11 -6.45 1.08
CA VAL A 22 2.04 -6.85 2.01
C VAL A 22 2.15 -8.31 2.46
N VAL A 23 2.63 -9.21 1.59
CA VAL A 23 2.95 -10.59 1.97
C VAL A 23 4.08 -10.61 3.00
N ALA A 24 5.16 -9.86 2.75
CA ALA A 24 6.26 -9.74 3.70
C ALA A 24 5.83 -9.11 5.04
N ALA A 25 4.92 -8.12 5.01
CA ALA A 25 4.35 -7.52 6.21
C ALA A 25 3.53 -8.55 7.02
N GLN A 26 2.72 -9.37 6.35
CA GLN A 26 2.00 -10.45 7.00
C GLN A 26 2.96 -11.46 7.67
N GLU A 27 4.01 -11.88 6.95
CA GLU A 27 5.04 -12.79 7.48
C GLU A 27 5.81 -12.20 8.67
N ALA A 28 6.00 -10.88 8.69
CA ALA A 28 6.62 -10.15 9.79
C ALA A 28 5.69 -9.93 11.01
N GLY A 29 4.41 -10.33 10.93
CA GLY A 29 3.47 -10.27 12.04
C GLY A 29 2.67 -8.98 12.15
N PHE A 30 2.60 -8.16 11.11
CA PHE A 30 1.66 -7.04 11.07
C PHE A 30 0.21 -7.56 11.09
N ALA A 31 -0.64 -6.95 11.92
CA ALA A 31 -1.98 -7.46 12.21
C ALA A 31 -3.01 -7.16 11.11
N TYR A 32 -2.75 -6.13 10.29
CA TYR A 32 -3.60 -5.71 9.19
C TYR A 32 -2.80 -4.90 8.19
N ALA A 33 -3.33 -4.79 6.98
CA ALA A 33 -2.84 -3.88 5.96
C ALA A 33 -3.97 -2.95 5.51
N VAL A 34 -3.60 -1.72 5.13
CA VAL A 34 -4.51 -0.76 4.52
C VAL A 34 -3.90 -0.21 3.25
N ILE A 35 -4.75 0.10 2.29
CA ILE A 35 -4.39 0.73 1.02
C ILE A 35 -5.38 1.86 0.74
N SER A 36 -4.90 2.95 0.17
CA SER A 36 -5.76 4.03 -0.27
C SER A 36 -6.27 3.74 -1.68
N ASP A 37 -7.55 3.96 -1.94
CA ASP A 37 -8.10 3.90 -3.29
C ASP A 37 -8.23 5.33 -3.84
N HIS A 38 -7.36 5.67 -4.80
CA HIS A 38 -7.33 6.98 -5.42
C HIS A 38 -7.66 6.91 -6.90
N TYR A 39 -8.78 7.55 -7.26
CA TYR A 39 -9.14 7.75 -8.65
C TYR A 39 -8.19 8.75 -9.34
N PHE A 40 -7.81 9.83 -8.65
CA PHE A 40 -6.88 10.85 -9.14
C PHE A 40 -5.57 10.82 -8.35
N PRO A 41 -4.44 11.21 -8.96
CA PRO A 41 -3.17 11.27 -8.26
C PRO A 41 -3.19 12.33 -7.14
N TRP A 42 -2.37 12.14 -6.10
CA TRP A 42 -2.16 13.16 -5.06
C TRP A 42 -1.57 14.44 -5.63
N LEU A 43 -0.56 14.27 -6.48
CA LEU A 43 0.13 15.31 -7.22
C LEU A 43 0.21 14.87 -8.67
N GLU A 44 0.00 15.81 -9.59
CA GLU A 44 -0.01 15.51 -11.03
C GLU A 44 1.28 14.84 -11.48
N GLU A 45 2.43 15.29 -10.97
CA GLU A 45 3.76 14.76 -11.30
C GLU A 45 4.01 13.32 -10.86
N MET A 46 3.23 12.79 -9.91
CA MET A 46 3.35 11.41 -9.44
C MET A 46 2.64 10.41 -10.37
N GLY A 47 1.70 10.90 -11.19
CA GLY A 47 0.86 10.05 -12.01
C GLY A 47 -0.09 9.18 -11.18
N HIS A 48 -0.94 8.40 -11.87
CA HIS A 48 -1.93 7.56 -11.21
C HIS A 48 -1.29 6.41 -10.43
N SER A 49 -1.87 6.11 -9.27
CA SER A 49 -1.66 4.86 -8.55
C SER A 49 -2.12 3.66 -9.40
N PRO A 50 -1.74 2.41 -9.08
CA PRO A 50 -2.15 1.23 -9.83
C PRO A 50 -3.65 0.87 -9.74
N TYR A 51 -4.45 1.66 -9.03
CA TYR A 51 -5.84 1.39 -8.64
C TYR A 51 -5.95 0.16 -7.71
N ALA A 52 -6.65 0.32 -6.60
CA ALA A 52 -6.74 -0.68 -5.52
C ALA A 52 -7.97 -1.58 -5.66
#